data_AF-A0A6A3ATD4-F1
#
_entry.id   AF-A0A6A3ATD4-F1
#
_cell.length_a   1.000
_cell.length_b   1.000
_cell.length_c   1.000
_cell.angle_alpha   90.00
_cell.angle_beta   90.00
_cell.angle_gamma   90.00
#
_symmetry.space_group_name_H-M   'P 1'
#
loop_
_entity.id
_entity.type
_entity.pdbx_description
1 polymer ?
#
loop_
_entity_poly.entity_id
_entity_poly.type
_entity_poly.pdbx_seq_one_letter_code
_entity_poly.pdbx_strand_id
1 'polypeptide(L)'
;MSKTLTVLHLAKDLAENNKGARVLVVCSEITAVTFRGLSDPHLDSLVGQTLFGDGEVAIVVASDPDTKIKWLLFQLVSAVQTILPDSDGAIDGHLREAGLNSIFWIAHPGGPAILNEVEAKLGLKEEKLKATRHVLSEFGNMSSACVLFILDEMRKKSVEEGKGSTGEGLEWGVLFGFGPSLSVETVVLHSVPAQATDH
;
A
#
# COMPACT_ATOMS: atom_id res chain seq x y z
N MET A 1 -3.46 -2.79 11.37
CA MET A 1 -4.32 -1.87 10.58
C MET A 1 -3.43 -0.77 10.03
N SER A 2 -3.57 -0.42 8.75
CA SER A 2 -2.55 0.40 8.08
C SER A 2 -2.64 1.87 8.49
N LYS A 3 -1.79 2.29 9.43
CA LYS A 3 -1.49 3.71 9.70
C LYS A 3 -0.51 4.31 8.69
N THR A 4 -0.10 3.53 7.69
CA THR A 4 0.97 3.94 6.78
C THR A 4 0.54 5.04 5.84
N LEU A 5 -0.71 5.05 5.39
CA LEU A 5 -1.20 6.10 4.51
C LEU A 5 -1.27 7.44 5.25
N THR A 6 -1.61 7.41 6.54
CA THR A 6 -1.52 8.57 7.43
C THR A 6 -0.10 9.16 7.45
N VAL A 7 0.94 8.32 7.63
CA VAL A 7 2.32 8.83 7.66
C VAL A 7 2.81 9.28 6.28
N LEU A 8 2.32 8.68 5.19
CA LEU A 8 2.60 9.14 3.82
C LEU A 8 1.98 10.51 3.56
N HIS A 9 0.76 10.76 4.04
CA HIS A 9 0.10 12.07 3.96
C HIS A 9 0.94 13.13 4.68
N LEU A 10 1.31 12.88 5.94
CA LEU A 10 2.13 13.81 6.72
C LEU A 10 3.50 14.03 6.07
N ALA A 11 4.14 12.97 5.56
CA ALA A 11 5.44 13.07 4.91
C ALA A 11 5.38 13.87 3.61
N LYS A 12 4.30 13.74 2.83
CA LYS A 12 4.03 14.56 1.65
C LYS A 12 3.95 16.04 2.03
N ASP A 13 3.12 16.40 3.01
CA ASP A 13 2.96 17.79 3.44
C ASP A 13 4.27 18.39 3.97
N LEU A 14 5.00 17.62 4.78
CA LEU A 14 6.30 18.04 5.31
C LEU A 14 7.32 18.25 4.19
N ALA A 15 7.38 17.34 3.21
CA ALA A 15 8.32 17.45 2.11
C ALA A 15 7.97 18.62 1.18
N GLU A 16 6.71 18.75 0.77
CA GLU A 16 6.27 19.77 -0.19
C GLU A 16 6.30 21.19 0.39
N ASN A 17 6.01 21.34 1.68
CA ASN A 17 5.93 22.66 2.30
C ASN A 17 7.29 23.15 2.86
N ASN A 18 8.34 22.35 2.79
CA ASN A 18 9.68 22.71 3.28
C ASN A 18 10.74 22.46 2.20
N LYS A 19 11.20 23.53 1.54
CA LYS A 19 12.18 23.44 0.45
C LYS A 19 13.44 22.69 0.89
N GLY A 20 13.80 21.65 0.14
CA GLY A 20 14.98 20.82 0.38
C GLY A 20 14.81 19.79 1.51
N ALA A 21 13.63 19.67 2.11
CA ALA A 21 13.36 18.65 3.11
C ALA A 21 13.48 17.23 2.53
N ARG A 22 13.97 16.33 3.37
CA ARG A 22 14.03 14.88 3.14
C ARG A 22 13.45 14.22 4.38
N VAL A 23 12.29 13.60 4.24
CA VAL A 23 11.53 13.02 5.35
C VAL A 23 11.77 11.52 5.35
N LEU A 24 12.43 11.01 6.40
CA LEU A 24 12.55 9.57 6.63
C LEU A 24 11.25 9.08 7.29
N VAL A 25 10.55 8.17 6.63
CA VAL A 25 9.36 7.49 7.17
C VAL A 25 9.75 6.07 7.52
N VAL A 26 9.50 5.66 8.76
CA VAL A 26 9.76 4.30 9.25
C VAL A 26 8.46 3.71 9.79
N CYS A 27 8.10 2.52 9.32
CA CYS A 27 7.04 1.70 9.90
C CYS A 27 7.70 0.44 10.44
N SER A 28 7.63 0.22 11.76
CA SER A 28 8.18 -0.96 12.43
C SER A 28 7.08 -1.56 13.30
N GLU A 29 6.78 -2.83 13.05
CA GLU A 29 5.66 -3.55 13.63
C GLU A 29 6.19 -4.86 14.22
N ILE A 30 5.91 -5.07 15.51
CA ILE A 30 6.35 -6.24 16.26
C ILE A 30 5.15 -6.90 16.95
N THR A 31 4.93 -8.18 16.69
CA THR A 31 3.81 -8.97 17.21
C THR A 31 3.98 -9.31 18.68
N ALA A 32 5.15 -9.08 19.27
CA ALA A 32 5.42 -9.30 20.70
C ALA A 32 4.40 -8.61 21.62
N VAL A 33 3.82 -7.47 21.21
CA VAL A 33 2.78 -6.76 21.99
C VAL A 33 1.37 -7.34 21.82
N THR A 34 1.13 -8.13 20.77
CA THR A 34 -0.17 -8.75 20.45
C THR A 34 -0.19 -10.26 20.66
N PHE A 35 0.96 -10.87 20.93
CA PHE A 35 1.10 -12.30 21.15
C PHE A 35 0.43 -12.71 22.45
N ARG A 36 -0.51 -13.67 22.37
CA ARG A 36 -1.24 -14.17 23.55
C ARG A 36 -1.67 -15.61 23.35
N GLY A 37 -1.83 -16.32 24.47
CA GLY A 37 -2.32 -17.69 24.49
C GLY A 37 -3.72 -17.80 23.87
N LEU A 38 -3.98 -18.94 23.23
CA LEU A 38 -5.28 -19.24 22.65
C LEU A 38 -6.30 -19.46 23.78
N SER A 39 -7.46 -18.81 23.69
CA SER A 39 -8.60 -19.07 24.58
C SER A 39 -9.89 -19.09 23.77
N ASP A 40 -10.74 -20.09 24.03
CA ASP A 40 -12.01 -20.32 23.31
C ASP A 40 -12.95 -19.11 23.18
N PRO A 41 -13.05 -18.15 24.13
CA PRO A 41 -13.99 -17.04 23.97
C PRO A 41 -13.53 -15.93 23.00
N HIS A 42 -12.35 -16.02 22.38
CA HIS A 42 -11.81 -14.96 21.51
C HIS A 42 -11.35 -15.47 20.14
N LEU A 43 -12.28 -15.95 19.30
CA LEU A 43 -11.96 -16.43 17.94
C LEU A 43 -11.27 -15.36 17.07
N ASP A 44 -11.59 -14.07 17.25
CA ASP A 44 -10.91 -12.96 16.54
C ASP A 44 -9.42 -12.88 16.92
N SER A 45 -9.07 -13.28 18.15
CA SER A 45 -7.68 -13.38 18.58
C SER A 45 -6.95 -14.47 17.81
N LEU A 46 -7.60 -15.59 17.52
CA LEU A 46 -7.01 -16.71 16.79
C LEU A 46 -6.67 -16.30 15.35
N VAL A 47 -7.61 -15.64 14.66
CA VAL A 47 -7.38 -15.10 13.31
C VAL A 47 -6.20 -14.11 13.30
N GLY A 48 -6.12 -13.24 14.32
CA GLY A 48 -4.99 -12.35 14.49
C GLY A 48 -3.65 -13.09 14.64
N GLN A 49 -3.60 -14.13 15.48
CA GLN A 49 -2.36 -14.90 15.70
C GLN A 49 -1.88 -15.64 14.44
N THR A 50 -2.75 -15.95 13.47
CA THR A 50 -2.37 -16.61 12.22
C THR A 50 -2.04 -15.65 11.09
N LEU A 51 -2.46 -14.39 11.19
CA LEU A 51 -2.28 -13.39 10.13
C LEU A 51 -1.15 -12.42 10.42
N PHE A 52 -0.99 -11.95 11.65
CA PHE A 52 -0.03 -10.88 11.95
C PHE A 52 1.42 -11.40 11.96
N GLY A 53 2.31 -10.64 11.31
CA GLY A 53 3.75 -10.88 11.27
C GLY A 53 4.55 -9.65 11.67
N ASP A 54 5.83 -9.86 11.95
CA ASP A 54 6.78 -8.78 12.25
C ASP A 54 7.31 -8.19 10.93
N GLY A 55 7.55 -6.88 10.91
CA GLY A 55 8.10 -6.23 9.73
C GLY A 55 8.54 -4.80 9.97
N GLU A 56 9.62 -4.40 9.29
CA GLU A 56 10.11 -3.03 9.31
C GLU A 56 10.45 -2.56 7.90
N VAL A 57 10.09 -1.32 7.62
CA VAL A 57 10.36 -0.66 6.34
C VAL A 57 10.66 0.81 6.57
N ALA A 58 11.61 1.33 5.78
CA ALA A 58 11.96 2.74 5.75
C ALA A 58 11.95 3.26 4.32
N ILE A 59 11.40 4.47 4.13
CA ILE A 59 11.43 5.19 2.86
C ILE A 59 11.85 6.65 3.08
N VAL A 60 12.36 7.28 2.04
CA VAL A 60 12.64 8.72 2.03
C VAL A 60 11.64 9.42 1.12
N VAL A 61 10.88 10.37 1.68
CA VAL A 61 9.95 11.23 0.95
C VAL A 61 10.57 12.61 0.78
N ALA A 62 10.47 13.17 -0.41
CA ALA A 62 11.13 14.42 -0.78
C ALA A 62 10.32 15.16 -1.85
N SER A 63 10.33 16.48 -1.79
CA SER A 63 9.91 17.36 -2.89
C SER A 63 11.13 17.86 -3.66
N ASP A 64 10.90 18.30 -4.89
CA ASP A 64 11.91 18.81 -5.82
C ASP A 64 13.17 17.91 -5.84
N PRO A 65 13.04 16.60 -6.11
CA PRO A 65 14.22 15.75 -6.24
C PRO A 65 15.07 16.30 -7.38
N ASP A 66 16.38 16.40 -7.16
CA ASP A 66 17.30 16.71 -8.25
C ASP A 66 17.07 15.65 -9.34
N THR A 67 16.69 16.08 -10.55
CA THR A 67 16.29 15.20 -11.64
C THR A 67 17.42 14.30 -12.13
N LYS A 68 18.65 14.54 -11.65
CA LYS A 68 19.81 13.65 -11.86
C LYS A 68 19.81 12.47 -10.89
N ILE A 69 19.00 12.51 -9.84
CA ILE A 69 18.88 11.45 -8.84
C ILE A 69 18.00 10.33 -9.41
N LYS A 70 18.63 9.19 -9.63
CA LYS A 70 18.05 7.97 -10.21
C LYS A 70 17.13 7.18 -9.25
N TRP A 71 17.10 7.53 -7.97
CA TRP A 71 16.37 6.81 -6.92
C TRP A 71 14.90 7.21 -6.75
N LEU A 72 14.33 8.00 -7.66
CA LEU A 72 12.91 8.30 -7.63
C LEU A 72 12.14 7.02 -8.00
N LEU A 73 11.22 6.58 -7.14
CA LEU A 73 10.50 5.31 -7.32
C LEU A 73 9.02 5.52 -7.66
N PHE A 74 8.38 6.49 -7.01
CA PHE A 74 6.98 6.87 -7.19
C PHE A 74 6.80 8.34 -6.79
N GLN A 75 5.78 9.00 -7.32
CA GLN A 75 5.35 10.33 -6.88
C GLN A 75 4.03 10.22 -6.11
N LEU A 76 3.95 10.87 -4.94
CA LEU A 76 2.72 10.97 -4.16
C LEU A 76 1.90 12.16 -4.67
N VAL A 77 0.82 11.92 -5.39
CA VAL A 77 0.03 12.97 -6.04
C VAL A 77 -0.99 13.57 -5.09
N SER A 78 -1.77 12.72 -4.42
CA SER A 78 -2.77 13.15 -3.43
C SER A 78 -2.94 12.09 -2.34
N ALA A 79 -3.28 12.50 -1.13
CA ALA A 79 -3.64 11.62 -0.02
C ALA A 79 -4.99 12.05 0.56
N VAL A 80 -5.91 11.10 0.73
CA VAL A 80 -7.27 11.34 1.23
C VAL A 80 -7.61 10.27 2.26
N GLN A 81 -8.29 10.66 3.33
CA GLN A 81 -8.87 9.77 4.31
C GLN A 81 -10.37 10.03 4.39
N THR A 82 -11.16 8.96 4.38
CA THR A 82 -12.61 9.03 4.56
C THR A 82 -13.06 8.01 5.61
N ILE A 83 -14.09 8.37 6.38
CA ILE A 83 -14.79 7.43 7.26
C ILE A 83 -16.01 6.95 6.46
N LEU A 84 -16.23 5.64 6.41
CA LEU A 84 -17.41 5.08 5.76
C LEU A 84 -18.55 4.96 6.80
N PRO A 85 -19.53 5.89 6.86
CA PRO A 85 -20.75 5.65 7.63
C PRO A 85 -21.56 4.54 6.96
N ASP A 86 -22.18 3.66 7.76
CA ASP A 86 -23.17 2.67 7.32
C ASP A 86 -22.76 1.82 6.09
N SER A 87 -21.66 1.07 6.22
CA SER A 87 -20.84 0.50 5.14
C SER A 87 -21.40 -0.67 4.32
N ASP A 88 -22.71 -0.89 4.31
CA ASP A 88 -23.30 -1.89 3.40
C ASP A 88 -23.23 -1.38 1.96
N GLY A 89 -22.21 -1.81 1.22
CA GLY A 89 -22.04 -1.50 -0.22
C GLY A 89 -21.14 -0.31 -0.55
N ALA A 90 -20.35 0.20 0.39
CA ALA A 90 -19.60 1.46 0.28
C ALA A 90 -18.37 1.49 -0.67
N ILE A 91 -18.27 0.56 -1.62
CA ILE A 91 -17.26 0.62 -2.69
C ILE A 91 -17.99 0.83 -4.02
N ASP A 92 -18.52 2.04 -4.22
CA ASP A 92 -18.97 2.52 -5.53
C ASP A 92 -18.06 3.67 -5.96
N GLY A 93 -16.97 3.31 -6.64
CA GLY A 93 -16.13 4.29 -7.33
C GLY A 93 -16.71 4.53 -8.71
N HIS A 94 -17.15 5.75 -9.01
CA HIS A 94 -17.65 6.16 -10.34
C HIS A 94 -16.54 6.27 -11.41
N LEU A 95 -15.63 5.30 -11.45
CA LEU A 95 -14.78 5.00 -12.60
C LEU A 95 -15.36 3.75 -13.24
N ARG A 96 -15.63 3.78 -14.55
CA ARG A 96 -16.04 2.55 -15.27
C ARG A 96 -15.01 1.47 -14.99
N GLU A 97 -15.44 0.23 -14.78
CA GLU A 97 -14.61 -0.96 -14.47
C GLU A 97 -13.34 -1.07 -15.35
N ALA A 98 -13.44 -0.63 -16.61
CA ALA A 98 -12.31 -0.53 -17.54
C ALA A 98 -11.18 0.43 -17.08
N GLY A 99 -11.52 1.54 -16.41
CA GLY A 99 -10.58 2.52 -15.88
C GLY A 99 -9.86 2.06 -14.60
N LEU A 100 -10.50 1.21 -13.78
CA LEU A 100 -9.84 0.62 -12.60
C LEU A 100 -8.78 -0.41 -13.00
N ASN A 101 -8.98 -1.07 -14.15
CA ASN A 101 -8.00 -2.00 -14.70
C ASN A 101 -6.88 -1.32 -15.52
N SER A 102 -6.95 -0.01 -15.76
CA SER A 102 -5.87 0.75 -16.42
C SER A 102 -4.86 1.37 -15.45
N ILE A 103 -5.04 1.17 -14.14
CA ILE A 103 -4.13 1.65 -13.09
C ILE A 103 -3.49 0.49 -12.32
N PHE A 104 -2.36 0.73 -11.64
CA PHE A 104 -1.75 -0.25 -10.73
C PHE A 104 -2.32 -0.13 -9.31
N TRP A 105 -2.31 -1.24 -8.56
CA TRP A 105 -3.00 -1.34 -7.28
C TRP A 105 -2.08 -1.83 -6.15
N ILE A 106 -2.11 -1.10 -5.04
CA ILE A 106 -1.48 -1.49 -3.78
C ILE A 106 -2.56 -1.50 -2.71
N ALA A 107 -2.99 -2.68 -2.30
CA ALA A 107 -4.01 -2.85 -1.27
C ALA A 107 -3.35 -3.28 0.05
N HIS A 108 -3.75 -2.70 1.18
CA HIS A 108 -3.36 -3.29 2.47
C HIS A 108 -3.88 -4.74 2.57
N PRO A 109 -2.99 -5.74 2.77
CA PRO A 109 -3.38 -7.13 2.82
C PRO A 109 -3.90 -7.49 4.21
N GLY A 110 -5.07 -6.97 4.57
CA GLY A 110 -5.73 -7.26 5.85
C GLY A 110 -5.93 -8.76 6.08
N GLY A 111 -6.22 -9.48 4.99
CA GLY A 111 -6.35 -10.93 4.91
C GLY A 111 -6.87 -11.32 3.52
N PRO A 112 -6.84 -12.61 3.15
CA PRO A 112 -7.22 -13.06 1.81
C PRO A 112 -8.69 -12.78 1.48
N ALA A 113 -9.60 -12.87 2.47
CA ALA A 113 -11.02 -12.59 2.28
C ALA A 113 -11.28 -11.14 1.82
N ILE A 114 -10.60 -10.16 2.42
CA ILE A 114 -10.74 -8.74 2.06
C ILE A 114 -10.24 -8.50 0.63
N LEU A 115 -9.12 -9.12 0.24
CA LEU A 115 -8.58 -8.98 -1.11
C LEU A 115 -9.52 -9.56 -2.17
N ASN A 116 -10.14 -10.70 -1.88
CA ASN A 116 -11.13 -11.31 -2.78
C ASN A 116 -12.37 -10.42 -2.95
N GLU A 117 -12.86 -9.82 -1.87
CA GLU A 117 -13.99 -8.89 -1.93
C GLU A 117 -13.66 -7.61 -2.70
N VAL A 118 -12.47 -7.04 -2.51
CA VAL A 118 -12.01 -5.88 -3.29
C VAL A 118 -11.95 -6.22 -4.77
N GLU A 119 -11.31 -7.33 -5.13
CA GLU A 119 -11.16 -7.78 -6.52
C GLU A 119 -12.53 -7.97 -7.19
N ALA A 120 -13.45 -8.67 -6.51
CA ALA A 120 -14.79 -8.96 -7.02
C ALA A 120 -15.66 -7.70 -7.15
N LYS A 121 -15.69 -6.84 -6.12
CA LYS A 121 -16.55 -5.65 -6.13
C LYS A 121 -16.09 -4.58 -7.12
N LEU A 122 -14.79 -4.49 -7.36
CA LEU A 122 -14.21 -3.51 -8.28
C LEU A 122 -14.01 -4.06 -9.71
N GLY A 123 -14.30 -5.34 -9.94
CA GLY A 123 -14.06 -6.00 -11.23
C GLY A 123 -12.58 -5.97 -11.63
N LEU A 124 -11.67 -6.09 -10.65
CA LEU A 124 -10.24 -6.09 -10.95
C LEU A 124 -9.85 -7.42 -11.56
N LYS A 125 -8.98 -7.38 -12.57
CA LYS A 125 -8.33 -8.59 -13.06
C LYS A 125 -7.37 -9.14 -11.99
N GLU A 126 -7.22 -10.46 -11.94
CA GLU A 126 -6.43 -11.17 -10.93
C GLU A 126 -5.00 -10.63 -10.80
N GLU A 127 -4.38 -10.20 -11.90
CA GLU A 127 -3.01 -9.66 -11.89
C GLU A 127 -2.87 -8.39 -11.04
N LYS A 128 -3.95 -7.61 -10.84
CA LYS A 128 -3.90 -6.31 -10.17
C LYS A 128 -3.52 -6.39 -8.71
N LEU A 129 -3.82 -7.50 -8.05
CA LEU A 129 -3.48 -7.72 -6.65
C LEU A 129 -2.32 -8.71 -6.49
N LYS A 130 -1.62 -9.09 -7.56
CA LYS A 130 -0.54 -10.09 -7.51
C LYS A 130 0.57 -9.71 -6.53
N ALA A 131 1.09 -8.49 -6.58
CA ALA A 131 2.10 -8.01 -5.64
C ALA A 131 1.59 -7.98 -4.19
N THR A 132 0.32 -7.57 -4.00
CA THR A 132 -0.32 -7.57 -2.68
C THR A 132 -0.42 -8.98 -2.09
N ARG A 133 -0.89 -9.94 -2.91
CA ARG A 133 -1.02 -11.35 -2.52
C ARG A 133 0.34 -11.99 -2.25
N HIS A 134 1.36 -11.64 -3.02
CA HIS A 134 2.73 -12.12 -2.79
C HIS A 134 3.24 -11.68 -1.41
N VAL A 135 3.14 -10.39 -1.07
CA VAL A 135 3.59 -9.90 0.24
C VAL A 135 2.81 -10.55 1.38
N LEU A 136 1.49 -10.72 1.23
CA LEU A 136 0.69 -11.43 2.24
C LEU A 136 1.15 -12.89 2.42
N SER A 137 1.50 -13.57 1.33
CA SER A 137 1.98 -14.95 1.34
C SER A 137 3.33 -15.08 2.06
N GLU A 138 4.28 -14.21 1.74
CA GLU A 138 5.65 -14.32 2.24
C GLU A 138 5.82 -13.76 3.66
N PHE A 139 5.08 -12.71 4.02
CA PHE A 139 5.31 -11.96 5.25
C PHE A 139 4.10 -11.87 6.17
N GLY A 140 2.92 -12.33 5.73
CA GLY A 140 1.68 -12.12 6.45
C GLY A 140 1.25 -10.65 6.50
N ASN A 141 0.40 -10.33 7.47
CA ASN A 141 -0.05 -8.97 7.74
C ASN A 141 0.92 -8.29 8.72
N MET A 142 1.92 -7.60 8.20
CA MET A 142 2.82 -6.69 8.94
C MET A 142 2.18 -5.33 9.26
N SER A 143 0.86 -5.26 9.40
CA SER A 143 0.11 -4.05 9.74
C SER A 143 0.45 -2.86 8.83
N SER A 144 1.03 -1.79 9.36
CA SER A 144 1.32 -0.57 8.62
C SER A 144 2.37 -0.84 7.52
N ALA A 145 3.42 -1.59 7.82
CA ALA A 145 4.54 -1.84 6.90
C ALA A 145 4.14 -2.49 5.56
N CYS A 146 3.04 -3.26 5.51
CA CYS A 146 2.64 -4.03 4.33
C CYS A 146 2.62 -3.25 3.01
N VAL A 147 1.97 -2.07 2.99
CA VAL A 147 1.77 -1.33 1.72
C VAL A 147 3.08 -0.84 1.12
N LEU A 148 4.11 -0.59 1.96
CA LEU A 148 5.45 -0.21 1.50
C LEU A 148 6.24 -1.43 1.02
N PHE A 149 6.05 -2.59 1.64
CA PHE A 149 6.58 -3.86 1.10
C PHE A 149 6.00 -4.17 -0.27
N ILE A 150 4.70 -3.92 -0.46
CA ILE A 150 4.03 -4.14 -1.75
C ILE A 150 4.55 -3.18 -2.81
N LEU A 151 4.76 -1.91 -2.46
CA LEU A 151 5.41 -0.93 -3.34
C LEU A 151 6.82 -1.38 -3.76
N ASP A 152 7.60 -1.88 -2.80
CA ASP A 152 8.96 -2.37 -3.03
C ASP A 152 8.99 -3.63 -3.91
N GLU A 153 8.07 -4.57 -3.68
CA GLU A 153 7.90 -5.76 -4.51
C GLU A 153 7.49 -5.38 -5.94
N MET A 154 6.48 -4.52 -6.08
CA MET A 154 5.95 -4.08 -7.36
C MET A 154 7.05 -3.42 -8.22
N ARG A 155 7.85 -2.52 -7.66
CA ARG A 155 8.93 -1.88 -8.42
C ARG A 155 10.01 -2.89 -8.84
N LYS A 156 10.36 -3.85 -7.96
CA LYS A 156 11.40 -4.84 -8.22
C LYS A 156 10.96 -5.76 -9.34
N LYS A 157 9.73 -6.28 -9.27
CA LYS A 157 9.13 -7.10 -10.33
C LYS A 157 9.00 -6.33 -11.64
N SER A 158 8.65 -5.05 -11.58
CA SER A 158 8.57 -4.22 -12.78
C SER A 158 9.92 -4.12 -13.50
N VAL A 159 11.02 -3.99 -12.76
CA VAL A 159 12.38 -4.00 -13.33
C VAL A 159 12.76 -5.39 -13.85
N GLU A 160 12.57 -6.43 -13.04
CA GLU A 160 12.89 -7.83 -13.39
C GLU A 160 12.16 -8.28 -14.67
N GLU A 161 10.89 -7.89 -14.82
CA GLU A 161 10.06 -8.24 -15.98
C GLU A 161 10.20 -7.25 -17.15
N GLY A 162 11.08 -6.25 -17.05
CA GLY A 162 11.31 -5.26 -18.12
C GLY A 162 10.09 -4.40 -18.45
N LYS A 163 9.26 -4.06 -17.45
CA LYS A 163 8.10 -3.17 -17.62
C LYS A 163 8.53 -1.74 -17.90
N GLY A 164 7.64 -0.96 -18.53
CA GLY A 164 7.92 0.44 -18.88
C GLY A 164 8.02 1.39 -17.69
N SER A 165 7.45 1.04 -16.53
CA SER A 165 7.40 1.89 -15.34
C SER A 165 7.51 1.05 -14.06
N THR A 166 7.84 1.69 -12.94
CA THR A 166 7.87 1.08 -11.58
C THR A 166 6.51 0.58 -11.11
N GLY A 167 5.41 1.03 -11.73
CA GLY A 167 4.03 0.61 -11.46
C GLY A 167 3.51 -0.40 -12.48
N GLU A 168 4.26 -1.47 -12.74
CA GLU A 168 3.88 -2.57 -13.64
C GLU A 168 3.68 -2.16 -15.11
N GLY A 169 4.36 -1.08 -15.54
CA GLY A 169 4.18 -0.52 -16.88
C GLY A 169 2.98 0.43 -17.02
N LEU A 170 2.28 0.72 -15.91
CA LEU A 170 1.17 1.67 -15.85
C LEU A 170 1.65 2.98 -15.24
N GLU A 171 1.06 4.09 -15.68
CA GLU A 171 1.44 5.44 -15.24
C GLU A 171 0.83 5.81 -13.89
N TRP A 172 -0.46 5.52 -13.72
CA TRP A 172 -1.24 5.89 -12.55
C TRP A 172 -1.56 4.68 -11.69
N GLY A 173 -1.62 4.90 -10.38
CA GLY A 173 -1.99 3.86 -9.45
C GLY A 173 -2.60 4.39 -8.17
N VAL A 174 -3.16 3.46 -7.42
CA VAL A 174 -3.79 3.74 -6.13
C VAL A 174 -3.21 2.83 -5.07
N LEU A 175 -2.86 3.45 -3.96
CA LEU A 175 -2.52 2.77 -2.72
C LEU A 175 -3.67 3.00 -1.75
N PHE A 176 -4.27 1.95 -1.22
CA PHE A 176 -5.38 2.07 -0.27
C PHE A 176 -5.21 1.16 0.94
N GLY A 177 -5.72 1.62 2.08
CA GLY A 177 -5.63 0.91 3.36
C GLY A 177 -6.91 1.04 4.17
N PHE A 178 -7.20 0.00 4.94
CA PHE A 178 -8.31 0.00 5.89
C PHE A 178 -7.78 0.24 7.33
N GLY A 179 -8.35 1.23 8.00
CA GLY A 179 -8.04 1.57 9.39
C GLY A 179 -9.08 1.06 10.39
N PRO A 180 -8.81 1.20 11.71
CA PRO A 180 -9.80 0.96 12.75
C PRO A 180 -11.01 1.87 12.54
N SER A 181 -12.22 1.38 12.84
CA SER A 181 -13.48 2.10 12.61
C SER A 181 -13.86 2.29 11.14
N LEU A 182 -13.39 1.39 10.27
CA LEU A 182 -13.73 1.35 8.84
C LEU A 182 -13.34 2.63 8.07
N SER A 183 -12.27 3.29 8.49
CA SER A 183 -11.67 4.34 7.68
C SER A 183 -11.02 3.73 6.44
N VAL A 184 -11.20 4.40 5.30
CA VAL A 184 -10.45 4.12 4.08
C VAL A 184 -9.49 5.27 3.88
N GLU A 185 -8.22 4.93 3.77
CA GLU A 185 -7.18 5.85 3.35
C GLU A 185 -6.81 5.50 1.92
N THR A 186 -6.60 6.53 1.09
CA THR A 186 -6.28 6.40 -0.32
C THR A 186 -5.18 7.40 -0.68
N VAL A 187 -4.12 6.91 -1.33
CA VAL A 187 -3.05 7.72 -1.92
C VAL A 187 -3.02 7.45 -3.42
N VAL A 188 -3.06 8.52 -4.21
CA VAL A 188 -2.85 8.46 -5.66
C VAL A 188 -1.37 8.55 -5.93
N LEU A 189 -0.87 7.61 -6.72
CA LEU A 189 0.53 7.49 -7.08
C LEU A 189 0.71 7.66 -8.58
N HIS A 190 1.83 8.28 -8.94
CA HIS A 190 2.35 8.30 -10.31
C HIS A 190 3.64 7.49 -10.34
N SER A 191 3.77 6.57 -11.29
CA SER A 191 4.96 5.75 -11.46
C SER A 191 6.05 6.50 -12.21
N VAL A 192 7.27 5.98 -12.20
CA VAL A 192 8.37 6.51 -13.01
C VAL A 192 8.94 5.44 -13.93
N PRO A 193 9.73 5.80 -14.96
CA PRO A 193 10.35 4.80 -15.82
C PRO A 193 11.19 3.78 -15.04
N ALA A 194 10.98 2.48 -15.30
CA ALA A 194 11.64 1.40 -14.55
C ALA A 194 13.17 1.35 -14.75
N GLN A 195 13.69 1.97 -15.81
CA GLN A 195 15.12 2.03 -16.14
C GLN A 195 15.95 2.94 -15.20
N ALA A 196 15.32 3.55 -14.19
CA ALA A 196 15.99 4.46 -13.28
C ALA A 196 16.79 3.74 -12.16
N THR A 197 16.52 2.48 -11.83
CA THR A 197 17.03 1.87 -10.58
C THR A 197 18.11 0.81 -10.80
N ASP A 198 19.21 1.16 -11.48
CA ASP A 198 20.45 0.39 -11.36
C ASP A 198 21.32 1.06 -10.29
N HIS A 199 21.42 0.42 -9.12
CA HIS A 199 22.61 0.22 -8.27
C HIS A 199 22.23 -0.24 -6.85
#